data_AF-A0A3D2QDV6-F1
#
_entry.id   AF-A0A3D2QDV6-F1
#
_cell.length_a   1.000
_cell.length_b   1.000
_cell.length_c   1.000
_cell.angle_alpha   90.00
_cell.angle_beta   90.00
_cell.angle_gamma   90.00
#
_symmetry.space_group_name_H-M   'P 1'
#
loop_
_entity.id
_entity.type
_entity.pdbx_description
1 polymer ?
#
loop_
_entity_poly.entity_id
_entity_poly.type
_entity_poly.pdbx_seq_one_letter_code
_entity_poly.pdbx_strand_id
1 'polypeptide(L)'
;MAAFFSFFFVGGFVQGNSTAESKPAAVTEQAVPETADGSLAWDGIPAYAGKPYVVLNGNRPRFSREIQSRKNAYYSFTPRDSLGRCGRAVGRLGPELLPKEQRKPIGMIKPSGWQYTKYSFVDGKYLYNRCHLIAFQLCGENANRLNLITGTRYFNVTGMLPFENRVADFIRNTHKHVLYSVTPVYRGDDLVARGVAMEAWSVEDGGKGVHFNVFVYNVQPGVVINYADGTSREAR
;
A
#
# COMPACT_ATOMS: atom_id res chain seq x y z
N MET A 1 58.44 -49.18 26.34
CA MET A 1 57.82 -49.14 25.01
C MET A 1 56.57 -50.00 25.06
N ALA A 2 55.38 -49.39 25.07
CA ALA A 2 54.08 -49.95 24.66
C ALA A 2 52.97 -49.00 25.15
N ALA A 3 52.30 -48.37 24.20
CA ALA A 3 51.28 -47.34 24.40
C ALA A 3 49.90 -47.97 24.63
N PHE A 4 49.11 -47.39 25.53
CA PHE A 4 47.67 -47.64 25.65
C PHE A 4 46.91 -46.65 24.77
N PHE A 5 46.24 -47.15 23.74
CA PHE A 5 45.30 -46.39 22.92
C PHE A 5 43.95 -46.29 23.63
N SER A 6 43.50 -45.07 23.91
CA SER A 6 42.11 -44.78 24.30
C SER A 6 41.24 -44.66 23.05
N PHE A 7 40.15 -45.42 23.00
CA PHE A 7 39.07 -45.25 22.03
C PHE A 7 38.21 -44.05 22.45
N PHE A 8 38.17 -43.00 21.62
CA PHE A 8 37.14 -41.96 21.68
C PHE A 8 36.07 -42.25 20.63
N PHE A 9 34.83 -42.48 21.07
CA PHE A 9 33.64 -42.43 20.22
C PHE A 9 33.28 -40.95 19.99
N VAL A 10 33.33 -40.48 18.75
CA VAL A 10 32.73 -39.20 18.36
C VAL A 10 31.35 -39.49 17.78
N GLY A 11 30.31 -39.20 18.56
CA GLY A 11 28.93 -39.14 18.07
C GLY A 11 28.74 -37.88 17.23
N GLY A 12 28.43 -38.04 15.95
CA GLY A 12 28.10 -36.93 15.06
C GLY A 12 26.73 -36.36 15.40
N PHE A 13 26.69 -35.11 15.87
CA PHE A 13 25.49 -34.29 15.85
C PHE A 13 25.33 -33.70 14.44
N VAL A 14 24.33 -34.17 13.70
CA VAL A 14 23.86 -33.49 12.48
C VAL A 14 22.95 -32.34 12.93
N GLN A 15 23.47 -31.12 12.93
CA GLN A 15 22.63 -29.93 13.03
C GLN A 15 21.88 -29.75 11.70
N GLY A 16 20.57 -29.97 11.74
CA GLY A 16 19.68 -29.58 10.66
C GLY A 16 19.71 -28.07 10.48
N ASN A 17 20.22 -27.63 9.32
CA ASN A 17 20.23 -26.22 8.93
C ASN A 17 18.82 -25.86 8.44
N SER A 18 18.01 -25.27 9.32
CA SER A 18 16.74 -24.64 8.93
C SER A 18 17.06 -23.29 8.29
N THR A 19 17.12 -23.24 6.96
CA THR A 19 17.14 -21.99 6.21
C THR A 19 15.74 -21.40 6.22
N ALA A 20 15.42 -20.61 7.25
CA ALA A 20 14.29 -19.70 7.17
C ALA A 20 14.62 -18.61 6.14
N GLU A 21 13.96 -18.62 4.99
CA GLU A 21 14.04 -17.53 4.02
C GLU A 21 13.62 -16.22 4.71
N SER A 22 14.53 -15.24 4.70
CA SER A 22 14.27 -13.91 5.25
C SER A 22 13.24 -13.19 4.38
N LYS A 23 12.26 -12.56 5.02
CA LYS A 23 11.25 -11.74 4.33
C LYS A 23 11.96 -10.69 3.46
N PRO A 24 11.59 -10.51 2.18
CA PRO A 24 12.09 -9.40 1.40
C PRO A 24 11.79 -8.07 2.11
N ALA A 25 12.85 -7.32 2.40
CA ALA A 25 12.77 -6.12 3.22
C ALA A 25 12.09 -4.97 2.47
N ALA A 26 11.41 -4.11 3.22
CA ALA A 26 11.01 -2.79 2.73
C ALA A 26 12.27 -2.08 2.21
N VAL A 27 12.26 -1.65 0.95
CA VAL A 27 13.38 -0.88 0.40
C VAL A 27 12.98 0.59 0.45
N THR A 28 13.74 1.39 1.19
CA THR A 28 13.66 2.85 1.07
C THR A 28 14.49 3.24 -0.13
N GLU A 29 13.82 3.64 -1.21
CA GLU A 29 14.48 4.14 -2.40
C GLU A 29 14.90 5.59 -2.16
N GLN A 30 16.13 5.95 -2.50
CA GLN A 30 16.46 7.37 -2.75
C GLN A 30 15.51 7.86 -3.83
N ALA A 31 14.90 9.03 -3.63
CA ALA A 31 13.88 9.57 -4.54
C ALA A 31 14.33 9.44 -6.00
N VAL A 32 13.77 8.46 -6.71
CA VAL A 32 13.84 8.43 -8.17
C VAL A 32 13.18 9.73 -8.60
N PRO A 33 13.82 10.55 -9.45
CA PRO A 33 13.21 11.79 -9.91
C PRO A 33 11.80 11.50 -10.41
N GLU A 34 10.83 12.26 -9.91
CA GLU A 34 9.38 12.17 -10.13
C GLU A 34 8.93 12.28 -11.61
N THR A 35 9.84 12.14 -12.57
CA THR A 35 9.67 12.62 -13.94
C THR A 35 9.76 11.53 -15.01
N ALA A 36 9.92 10.25 -14.65
CA ALA A 36 9.96 9.17 -15.65
C ALA A 36 8.65 8.37 -15.80
N ASP A 37 7.63 8.56 -14.93
CA ASP A 37 6.42 7.73 -14.92
C ASP A 37 5.07 8.49 -14.96
N GLY A 38 5.10 9.81 -15.18
CA GLY A 38 3.90 10.60 -15.38
C GLY A 38 3.02 10.66 -14.13
N SER A 39 3.55 11.30 -13.09
CA SER A 39 2.80 11.68 -11.89
C SER A 39 1.42 12.23 -12.30
N LEU A 40 0.39 11.61 -11.75
CA LEU A 40 -0.97 11.90 -12.17
C LEU A 40 -1.38 13.24 -11.53
N ALA A 41 -1.27 14.32 -12.29
CA ALA A 41 -1.67 15.64 -11.84
C ALA A 41 -3.17 15.68 -11.57
N TRP A 42 -3.57 16.42 -10.53
CA TRP A 42 -4.97 16.58 -10.13
C TRP A 42 -5.87 17.00 -11.31
N ASP A 43 -5.40 17.90 -12.18
CA ASP A 43 -6.20 18.46 -13.28
C ASP A 43 -6.59 17.43 -14.35
N GLY A 44 -5.92 16.27 -14.40
CA GLY A 44 -6.24 15.18 -15.31
C GLY A 44 -7.33 14.22 -14.78
N ILE A 45 -7.85 14.44 -13.56
CA ILE A 45 -8.76 13.52 -12.89
C ILE A 45 -10.21 13.99 -13.10
N PRO A 46 -11.11 13.13 -13.62
CA PRO A 46 -12.53 13.45 -13.71
C PRO A 46 -13.12 13.89 -12.37
N ALA A 47 -14.05 14.84 -12.39
CA ALA A 47 -14.73 15.27 -11.16
C ALA A 47 -15.52 14.11 -10.53
N TYR A 48 -15.62 14.13 -9.19
CA TYR A 48 -16.43 13.17 -8.47
C TYR A 48 -17.91 13.30 -8.85
N ALA A 49 -18.51 12.21 -9.34
CA ALA A 49 -19.89 12.15 -9.82
C ALA A 49 -20.72 11.10 -9.06
N GLY A 50 -20.45 10.89 -7.76
CA GLY A 50 -21.20 9.96 -6.91
C GLY A 50 -20.68 8.52 -6.92
N LYS A 51 -19.58 8.22 -7.62
CA LYS A 51 -18.94 6.90 -7.65
C LYS A 51 -17.63 6.92 -6.87
N PRO A 52 -17.30 5.85 -6.11
CA PRO A 52 -16.11 5.82 -5.25
C PRO A 52 -14.79 5.90 -6.03
N TYR A 53 -14.79 5.54 -7.31
CA TYR A 53 -13.63 5.61 -8.18
C TYR A 53 -14.01 5.89 -9.64
N VAL A 54 -13.01 6.24 -10.44
CA VAL A 54 -13.08 6.32 -11.90
C VAL A 54 -11.94 5.50 -12.52
N VAL A 55 -12.20 4.92 -13.70
CA VAL A 55 -11.17 4.20 -14.47
C VAL A 55 -10.29 5.21 -15.19
N LEU A 56 -8.98 5.01 -15.13
CA LEU A 56 -7.98 5.82 -15.81
C LEU A 56 -7.36 5.03 -16.96
N ASN A 57 -6.89 5.74 -17.99
CA ASN A 57 -6.06 5.16 -19.05
C ASN A 57 -6.61 3.86 -19.68
N GLY A 58 -7.92 3.76 -19.91
CA GLY A 58 -8.55 2.54 -20.43
C GLY A 58 -8.33 1.31 -19.54
N ASN A 59 -8.22 1.54 -18.23
CA ASN A 59 -7.90 0.56 -17.19
C ASN A 59 -6.48 -0.03 -17.27
N ARG A 60 -5.57 0.56 -18.06
CA ARG A 60 -4.20 0.05 -18.30
C ARG A 60 -3.20 0.63 -17.27
N PRO A 61 -2.55 -0.21 -16.45
CA PRO A 61 -1.45 0.21 -15.57
C PRO A 61 -0.27 0.80 -16.37
N ARG A 62 0.51 1.68 -15.73
CA ARG A 62 1.65 2.40 -16.32
C ARG A 62 2.94 2.16 -15.53
N PHE A 63 3.26 0.90 -15.25
CA PHE A 63 4.52 0.54 -14.61
C PHE A 63 5.71 0.80 -15.54
N SER A 64 6.77 1.45 -15.04
CA SER A 64 8.01 1.67 -15.79
C SER A 64 8.70 0.33 -16.11
N ARG A 65 9.59 0.33 -17.11
CA ARG A 65 10.42 -0.87 -17.42
C ARG A 65 11.27 -1.30 -16.23
N GLU A 66 11.68 -0.35 -15.39
CA GLU A 66 12.44 -0.62 -14.18
C GLU A 66 11.62 -1.41 -13.16
N ILE A 67 10.38 -0.99 -12.89
CA ILE A 67 9.48 -1.73 -11.99
C ILE A 67 9.17 -3.11 -12.56
N GLN A 68 8.96 -3.21 -13.87
CA GLN A 68 8.67 -4.48 -14.54
C GLN A 68 9.86 -5.45 -14.57
N SER A 69 11.10 -4.96 -14.57
CA SER A 69 12.30 -5.82 -14.69
C SER A 69 12.69 -6.48 -13.37
N ARG A 70 12.27 -5.93 -12.23
CA ARG A 70 12.57 -6.46 -10.89
C ARG A 70 11.99 -7.87 -10.72
N LYS A 71 12.84 -8.82 -10.33
CA LYS A 71 12.48 -10.25 -10.23
C LYS A 71 11.99 -10.65 -8.85
N ASN A 72 12.62 -10.15 -7.79
CA ASN A 72 12.27 -10.55 -6.43
C ASN A 72 11.05 -9.76 -5.94
N ALA A 73 10.29 -10.35 -5.03
CA ALA A 73 9.24 -9.64 -4.32
C ALA A 73 9.85 -8.46 -3.53
N TYR A 74 9.21 -7.30 -3.59
CA TYR A 74 9.65 -6.10 -2.87
C TYR A 74 8.49 -5.12 -2.73
N TYR A 75 8.65 -4.16 -1.82
CA TYR A 75 7.84 -2.96 -1.76
C TYR A 75 8.69 -1.79 -1.29
N SER A 76 8.36 -0.60 -1.76
CA SER A 76 9.01 0.66 -1.43
C SER A 76 7.98 1.76 -1.18
N PHE A 77 8.37 2.71 -0.34
CA PHE A 77 7.60 3.91 -0.03
C PHE A 77 8.47 5.13 -0.29
N THR A 78 7.93 6.11 -1.01
CA THR A 78 8.58 7.41 -1.17
C THR A 78 8.69 8.11 0.19
N PRO A 79 9.81 8.79 0.50
CA PRO A 79 9.91 9.68 1.65
C PRO A 79 8.77 10.69 1.67
N ARG A 80 8.42 11.17 2.87
CA ARG A 80 7.44 12.24 2.99
C ARG A 80 8.00 13.53 2.39
N ASP A 81 7.13 14.33 1.80
CA ASP A 81 7.50 15.67 1.34
C ASP A 81 7.65 16.67 2.50
N SER A 82 7.94 17.93 2.17
CA SER A 82 8.13 19.01 3.14
C SER A 82 6.87 19.33 3.97
N LEU A 83 5.69 18.96 3.49
CA LEU A 83 4.41 19.09 4.20
C LEU A 83 4.08 17.83 5.03
N GLY A 84 4.98 16.85 5.06
CA GLY A 84 4.83 15.60 5.81
C GLY A 84 3.85 14.62 5.16
N ARG A 85 3.49 14.83 3.88
CA ARG A 85 2.54 14.02 3.11
C ARG A 85 3.23 12.77 2.58
N CYS A 86 2.49 11.67 2.44
CA CYS A 86 3.07 10.44 1.88
C CYS A 86 3.14 10.55 0.36
N GLY A 87 4.24 10.10 -0.22
CA GLY A 87 4.36 9.92 -1.66
C GLY A 87 3.88 8.53 -2.11
N ARG A 88 4.34 8.12 -3.29
CA ARG A 88 3.97 6.84 -3.89
C ARG A 88 4.41 5.64 -3.04
N ALA A 89 3.57 4.62 -3.00
CA ALA A 89 3.94 3.27 -2.60
C ALA A 89 3.92 2.36 -3.84
N VAL A 90 4.91 1.49 -3.99
CA VAL A 90 5.02 0.57 -5.14
C VAL A 90 5.68 -0.74 -4.74
N GLY A 91 5.34 -1.85 -5.39
CA GLY A 91 5.99 -3.12 -5.15
C GLY A 91 5.66 -4.21 -6.17
N ARG A 92 6.48 -5.25 -6.17
CA ARG A 92 6.16 -6.57 -6.73
C ARG A 92 5.70 -7.45 -5.57
N LEU A 93 4.39 -7.49 -5.35
CA LEU A 93 3.78 -8.14 -4.20
C LEU A 93 3.56 -9.63 -4.49
N GLY A 94 3.93 -10.51 -3.57
CA GLY A 94 3.89 -11.96 -3.72
C GLY A 94 3.61 -12.68 -2.40
N PRO A 95 3.51 -14.01 -2.40
CA PRO A 95 3.20 -14.80 -1.21
C PRO A 95 4.20 -14.59 -0.07
N GLU A 96 5.45 -14.26 -0.38
CA GLU A 96 6.54 -14.02 0.57
C GLU A 96 6.30 -12.80 1.47
N LEU A 97 5.44 -11.88 0.99
CA LEU A 97 5.15 -10.60 1.65
C LEU A 97 3.86 -10.64 2.47
N LEU A 98 3.04 -11.68 2.33
CA LEU A 98 1.80 -11.80 3.09
C LEU A 98 2.10 -11.83 4.61
N PRO A 99 1.28 -11.15 5.43
CA PRO A 99 1.50 -11.09 6.87
C PRO A 99 1.40 -12.48 7.50
N LYS A 100 2.38 -12.81 8.35
CA LYS A 100 2.38 -14.00 9.21
C LYS A 100 1.83 -13.71 10.61
N GLU A 101 1.80 -12.44 11.00
CA GLU A 101 1.29 -11.96 12.29
C GLU A 101 -0.06 -11.25 12.13
N GLN A 102 -0.79 -11.15 13.24
CA GLN A 102 -1.99 -10.32 13.30
C GLN A 102 -1.65 -8.82 13.28
N ARG A 103 -2.55 -8.04 12.68
CA ARG A 103 -2.43 -6.58 12.64
C ARG A 103 -2.48 -6.01 14.06
N LYS A 104 -1.56 -5.11 14.40
CA LYS A 104 -1.50 -4.43 15.71
C LYS A 104 -2.15 -3.04 15.62
N PRO A 105 -2.61 -2.44 16.74
CA PRO A 105 -3.18 -1.10 16.72
C PRO A 105 -2.21 -0.06 16.13
N ILE A 106 -2.75 0.91 15.38
CA ILE A 106 -1.96 1.98 14.72
C ILE A 106 -2.38 3.40 15.16
N GLY A 107 -3.11 3.52 16.28
CA GLY A 107 -3.71 4.77 16.76
C GLY A 107 -2.72 5.91 17.04
N MET A 108 -1.44 5.59 17.25
CA MET A 108 -0.38 6.59 17.48
C MET A 108 -0.05 7.41 16.23
N ILE A 109 -0.35 6.90 15.03
CA ILE A 109 0.01 7.59 13.79
C ILE A 109 -0.99 8.72 13.51
N LYS A 110 -0.49 9.91 13.18
CA LYS A 110 -1.30 11.04 12.72
C LYS A 110 -0.72 11.48 11.38
N PRO A 111 -1.32 11.07 10.24
CA PRO A 111 -0.90 11.53 8.93
C PRO A 111 -1.12 13.04 8.74
N SER A 112 -0.65 13.59 7.61
CA SER A 112 -0.94 14.98 7.23
C SER A 112 -2.46 15.23 7.20
N GLY A 113 -2.89 16.40 7.69
CA GLY A 113 -4.30 16.80 7.74
C GLY A 113 -5.17 15.94 8.66
N TRP A 114 -4.58 15.19 9.59
CA TRP A 114 -5.34 14.32 10.49
C TRP A 114 -6.24 15.12 11.43
N GLN A 115 -7.54 14.85 11.39
CA GLN A 115 -8.55 15.40 12.29
C GLN A 115 -9.30 14.29 13.03
N TYR A 116 -9.75 14.59 14.24
CA TYR A 116 -10.64 13.73 15.00
C TYR A 116 -12.08 14.25 14.86
N THR A 117 -12.81 13.75 13.87
CA THR A 117 -14.18 14.22 13.57
C THR A 117 -15.15 13.05 13.48
N LYS A 118 -16.38 13.25 13.96
CA LYS A 118 -17.44 12.25 14.00
C LYS A 118 -18.71 12.73 13.31
N TYR A 119 -19.38 11.82 12.62
CA TYR A 119 -20.71 12.00 12.05
C TYR A 119 -21.56 10.77 12.37
N SER A 120 -22.82 10.98 12.77
CA SER A 120 -23.72 9.89 13.19
C SER A 120 -24.05 8.92 12.04
N PHE A 121 -24.07 9.41 10.80
CA PHE A 121 -24.36 8.63 9.59
C PHE A 121 -23.14 7.93 8.98
N VAL A 122 -21.94 8.14 9.52
CA VAL A 122 -20.74 7.42 9.09
C VAL A 122 -20.61 6.13 9.89
N ASP A 123 -20.39 5.01 9.21
CA ASP A 123 -20.14 3.72 9.88
C ASP A 123 -18.93 3.81 10.84
N GLY A 124 -19.10 3.34 12.08
CA GLY A 124 -18.12 3.52 13.16
C GLY A 124 -17.99 4.96 13.68
N LYS A 125 -18.83 5.89 13.21
CA LYS A 125 -18.93 7.32 13.56
C LYS A 125 -17.72 8.19 13.20
N TYR A 126 -16.53 7.63 13.04
CA TYR A 126 -15.32 8.39 12.71
C TYR A 126 -15.23 8.68 11.21
N LEU A 127 -15.03 9.95 10.85
CA LEU A 127 -14.82 10.33 9.44
C LEU A 127 -13.53 9.70 8.90
N TYR A 128 -12.40 9.95 9.57
CA TYR A 128 -11.08 9.58 9.07
C TYR A 128 -10.54 8.28 9.64
N ASN A 129 -10.02 7.46 8.74
CA ASN A 129 -9.20 6.29 9.00
C ASN A 129 -7.74 6.59 8.66
N ARG A 130 -6.84 5.84 9.29
CA ARG A 130 -5.43 5.73 8.88
C ARG A 130 -5.38 4.74 7.73
N CYS A 131 -5.46 5.24 6.51
CA CYS A 131 -5.60 4.43 5.31
C CYS A 131 -4.21 4.00 4.83
N HIS A 132 -4.04 2.69 4.67
CA HIS A 132 -2.81 2.13 4.12
C HIS A 132 -2.70 2.40 2.62
N LEU A 133 -1.50 2.74 2.11
CA LEU A 133 -1.29 2.79 0.66
C LEU A 133 -1.10 1.37 0.09
N ILE A 134 -0.24 0.58 0.72
CA ILE A 134 -0.18 -0.88 0.56
C ILE A 134 -0.79 -1.49 1.82
N ALA A 135 -1.93 -2.15 1.66
CA ALA A 135 -2.67 -2.75 2.75
C ALA A 135 -1.81 -3.71 3.58
N PHE A 136 -2.04 -3.74 4.90
CA PHE A 136 -1.40 -4.70 5.80
C PHE A 136 -1.50 -6.14 5.28
N GLN A 137 -2.65 -6.50 4.69
CA GLN A 137 -2.89 -7.85 4.17
C GLN A 137 -1.99 -8.24 2.98
N LEU A 138 -1.30 -7.28 2.36
CA LEU A 138 -0.44 -7.50 1.18
C LEU A 138 1.06 -7.49 1.50
N CYS A 139 1.48 -6.85 2.61
CA CYS A 139 2.91 -6.69 2.93
C CYS A 139 3.23 -6.80 4.43
N GLY A 140 2.23 -6.90 5.30
CA GLY A 140 2.39 -6.91 6.76
C GLY A 140 2.85 -5.60 7.39
N GLU A 141 2.96 -4.51 6.63
CA GLU A 141 3.35 -3.20 7.16
C GLU A 141 2.26 -2.64 8.06
N ASN A 142 2.57 -2.49 9.35
CA ASN A 142 1.59 -2.08 10.34
C ASN A 142 1.52 -0.55 10.51
N ALA A 143 2.35 0.03 11.38
CA ALA A 143 2.31 1.45 11.76
C ALA A 143 3.31 2.32 10.98
N ASN A 144 3.57 1.99 9.71
CA ASN A 144 4.57 2.70 8.91
C ASN A 144 4.08 4.09 8.50
N ARG A 145 4.79 5.13 8.95
CA ARG A 145 4.48 6.53 8.68
C ARG A 145 4.53 6.89 7.19
N LEU A 146 5.25 6.15 6.36
CA LEU A 146 5.32 6.38 4.91
C LEU A 146 4.16 5.70 4.15
N ASN A 147 3.37 4.87 4.83
CA ASN A 147 2.32 4.04 4.24
C ASN A 147 0.92 4.41 4.75
N LEU A 148 0.76 5.51 5.50
CA LEU A 148 -0.51 5.85 6.15
C LEU A 148 -0.92 7.29 5.83
N ILE A 149 -2.05 7.45 5.15
CA ILE A 149 -2.66 8.75 4.84
C ILE A 149 -3.97 8.97 5.60
N THR A 150 -4.36 10.23 5.74
CA THR A 150 -5.71 10.61 6.20
C THR A 150 -6.70 10.34 5.08
N GLY A 151 -7.61 9.39 5.28
CA GLY A 151 -8.65 9.08 4.30
C GLY A 151 -9.98 8.77 4.97
N THR A 152 -11.08 9.05 4.30
CA THR A 152 -12.41 8.85 4.90
C THR A 152 -12.73 7.36 5.09
N ARG A 153 -13.75 7.06 5.91
CA ARG A 153 -14.30 5.71 6.05
C ARG A 153 -14.78 5.16 4.70
N TYR A 154 -15.52 5.96 3.93
CA TYR A 154 -16.01 5.57 2.61
C TYR A 154 -14.88 5.30 1.61
N PHE A 155 -13.88 6.19 1.56
CA PHE A 155 -12.68 6.00 0.75
C PHE A 155 -11.95 4.69 1.09
N ASN A 156 -11.75 4.43 2.38
CA ASN A 156 -11.03 3.25 2.84
C ASN A 156 -11.79 1.94 2.55
N VAL A 157 -13.09 1.90 2.84
CA VAL A 157 -13.88 0.65 2.83
C VAL A 157 -14.61 0.42 1.52
N THR A 158 -15.21 1.45 0.94
CA THR A 158 -15.97 1.35 -0.30
C THR A 158 -15.10 1.64 -1.52
N GLY A 159 -14.08 2.50 -1.36
CA GLY A 159 -13.16 2.88 -2.43
C GLY A 159 -12.02 1.87 -2.63
N MET A 160 -11.09 1.81 -1.68
CA MET A 160 -9.83 1.07 -1.84
C MET A 160 -9.98 -0.44 -1.62
N LEU A 161 -10.65 -0.85 -0.53
CA LEU A 161 -10.68 -2.24 -0.07
C LEU A 161 -11.09 -3.27 -1.14
N PRO A 162 -12.05 -3.02 -2.06
CA PRO A 162 -12.36 -3.97 -3.13
C PRO A 162 -11.17 -4.28 -4.05
N PHE A 163 -10.35 -3.28 -4.37
CA PHE A 163 -9.14 -3.46 -5.18
C PHE A 163 -8.05 -4.21 -4.41
N GLU A 164 -7.87 -3.86 -3.14
CA GLU A 164 -6.91 -4.54 -2.26
C GLU A 164 -7.26 -6.02 -2.09
N ASN A 165 -8.53 -6.35 -1.87
CA ASN A 165 -9.00 -7.73 -1.77
C ASN A 165 -8.77 -8.49 -3.07
N ARG A 166 -9.09 -7.89 -4.23
CA ARG A 166 -8.82 -8.52 -5.54
C ARG A 166 -7.35 -8.90 -5.71
N VAL A 167 -6.42 -8.03 -5.30
CA VAL A 167 -4.97 -8.31 -5.35
C VAL A 167 -4.60 -9.40 -4.34
N ALA A 168 -5.08 -9.29 -3.11
CA ALA A 168 -4.74 -10.23 -2.04
C ALA A 168 -5.26 -11.65 -2.34
N ASP A 169 -6.49 -11.77 -2.83
CA ASP A 169 -7.10 -13.04 -3.20
C ASP A 169 -6.37 -13.68 -4.38
N PHE A 170 -5.96 -12.89 -5.38
CA PHE A 170 -5.13 -13.40 -6.47
C PHE A 170 -3.82 -13.99 -5.96
N ILE A 171 -3.08 -13.25 -5.12
CA ILE A 171 -1.79 -13.72 -4.57
C ILE A 171 -2.01 -15.00 -3.75
N ARG A 172 -3.01 -15.04 -2.87
CA ARG A 172 -3.29 -16.21 -2.02
C ARG A 172 -3.69 -17.45 -2.82
N ASN A 173 -4.52 -17.28 -3.84
CA ASN A 173 -5.08 -18.40 -4.59
C ASN A 173 -4.13 -18.96 -5.65
N THR A 174 -3.22 -18.14 -6.16
CA THR A 174 -2.36 -18.51 -7.28
C THR A 174 -0.88 -18.61 -6.92
N HIS A 175 -0.47 -18.07 -5.77
CA HIS A 175 0.92 -17.91 -5.37
C HIS A 175 1.77 -17.11 -6.39
N LYS A 176 1.12 -16.26 -7.20
CA LYS A 176 1.75 -15.40 -8.20
C LYS A 176 1.94 -13.99 -7.68
N HIS A 177 2.68 -13.19 -8.43
CA HIS A 177 3.02 -11.83 -8.09
C HIS A 177 2.16 -10.80 -8.80
N VAL A 178 2.04 -9.63 -8.18
CA VAL A 178 1.33 -8.46 -8.71
C VAL A 178 2.24 -7.25 -8.59
N LEU A 179 2.53 -6.58 -9.71
CA LEU A 179 3.01 -5.20 -9.66
C LEU A 179 1.87 -4.34 -9.15
N TYR A 180 2.11 -3.60 -8.08
CA TYR A 180 1.09 -2.84 -7.39
C TYR A 180 1.63 -1.46 -7.05
N SER A 181 0.87 -0.41 -7.29
CA SER A 181 1.21 0.94 -6.86
C SER A 181 -0.01 1.72 -6.40
N VAL A 182 0.20 2.53 -5.37
CA VAL A 182 -0.79 3.49 -4.88
C VAL A 182 -0.10 4.83 -4.71
N THR A 183 -0.59 5.85 -5.43
CA THR A 183 -0.04 7.20 -5.45
C THR A 183 -1.09 8.18 -4.92
N PRO A 184 -0.89 8.78 -3.73
CA PRO A 184 -1.71 9.88 -3.26
C PRO A 184 -1.66 11.07 -4.22
N VAL A 185 -2.81 11.68 -4.49
CA VAL A 185 -2.90 12.89 -5.32
C VAL A 185 -3.37 14.05 -4.46
N TYR A 186 -2.59 15.13 -4.44
CA TYR A 186 -2.86 16.37 -3.71
C TYR A 186 -3.09 17.52 -4.70
N ARG A 187 -3.80 18.57 -4.28
CA ARG A 187 -3.94 19.81 -5.04
C ARG A 187 -3.22 20.94 -4.31
N GLY A 188 -2.13 21.45 -4.88
CA GLY A 188 -1.29 22.45 -4.22
C GLY A 188 -0.80 21.98 -2.85
N ASP A 189 -1.02 22.80 -1.82
CA ASP A 189 -0.57 22.55 -0.45
C ASP A 189 -1.57 21.76 0.41
N ASP A 190 -2.58 21.13 -0.20
CA ASP A 190 -3.52 20.27 0.52
C ASP A 190 -2.77 19.23 1.37
N LEU A 191 -3.11 19.14 2.66
CA LEU A 191 -2.56 18.15 3.57
C LEU A 191 -3.31 16.81 3.49
N VAL A 192 -4.56 16.80 3.04
CA VAL A 192 -5.36 15.60 2.80
C VAL A 192 -5.36 15.31 1.29
N ALA A 193 -5.04 14.07 0.92
CA ALA A 193 -5.07 13.67 -0.49
C ALA A 193 -6.51 13.75 -1.00
N ARG A 194 -6.70 14.21 -2.25
CA ARG A 194 -7.98 14.20 -2.95
C ARG A 194 -8.45 12.78 -3.28
N GLY A 195 -7.52 11.85 -3.30
CA GLY A 195 -7.72 10.44 -3.59
C GLY A 195 -6.38 9.76 -3.83
N VAL A 196 -6.44 8.54 -4.36
CA VAL A 196 -5.25 7.80 -4.78
C VAL A 196 -5.42 7.25 -6.18
N ALA A 197 -4.37 7.32 -6.99
CA ALA A 197 -4.25 6.50 -8.19
C ALA A 197 -3.78 5.11 -7.77
N MET A 198 -4.53 4.07 -8.10
CA MET A 198 -4.20 2.68 -7.82
C MET A 198 -4.00 1.91 -9.12
N GLU A 199 -2.87 1.21 -9.21
CA GLU A 199 -2.48 0.41 -10.36
C GLU A 199 -2.12 -1.00 -9.92
N ALA A 200 -2.58 -2.00 -10.69
CA ALA A 200 -2.18 -3.39 -10.46
C ALA A 200 -2.06 -4.19 -11.75
N TRP A 201 -1.07 -5.07 -11.82
CA TRP A 201 -0.82 -5.98 -12.93
C TRP A 201 -0.23 -7.31 -12.45
N SER A 202 -0.92 -8.41 -12.65
CA SER A 202 -0.41 -9.75 -12.31
C SER A 202 0.70 -10.18 -13.28
N VAL A 203 1.84 -10.61 -12.73
CA VAL A 203 3.10 -10.72 -13.48
C VAL A 203 3.15 -11.97 -14.34
N GLU A 204 3.00 -13.14 -13.72
CA GLU A 204 3.24 -14.44 -14.35
C GLU A 204 2.16 -14.80 -15.38
N ASP A 205 0.98 -14.18 -15.32
CA ASP A 205 -0.11 -14.41 -16.27
C ASP A 205 -0.33 -13.25 -17.26
N GLY A 206 0.55 -12.25 -17.24
CA GLY A 206 0.49 -11.11 -18.15
C GLY A 206 -0.71 -10.18 -17.91
N GLY A 207 -1.21 -10.09 -16.68
CA GLY A 207 -2.36 -9.25 -16.31
C GLY A 207 -3.72 -9.91 -16.52
N LYS A 208 -3.77 -11.22 -16.79
CA LYS A 208 -5.04 -11.93 -17.03
C LYS A 208 -5.92 -12.00 -15.77
N GLY A 209 -5.33 -12.21 -14.59
CA GLY A 209 -6.06 -12.25 -13.33
C GLY A 209 -6.33 -10.88 -12.72
N VAL A 210 -5.28 -10.06 -12.58
CA VAL A 210 -5.36 -8.71 -12.00
C VAL A 210 -4.81 -7.69 -12.99
N HIS A 211 -5.66 -6.76 -13.38
CA HIS A 211 -5.29 -5.64 -14.23
C HIS A 211 -6.24 -4.47 -13.98
N PHE A 212 -5.73 -3.38 -13.42
CA PHE A 212 -6.50 -2.15 -13.29
C PHE A 212 -5.64 -0.88 -13.19
N ASN A 213 -6.24 0.24 -13.59
CA ASN A 213 -5.75 1.58 -13.33
C ASN A 213 -6.96 2.47 -13.00
N VAL A 214 -7.04 2.91 -11.75
CA VAL A 214 -8.20 3.65 -11.23
C VAL A 214 -7.76 4.81 -10.36
N PHE A 215 -8.58 5.85 -10.29
CA PHE A 215 -8.50 6.87 -9.25
C PHE A 215 -9.63 6.66 -8.25
N VAL A 216 -9.29 6.47 -6.98
CA VAL A 216 -10.25 6.32 -5.89
C VAL A 216 -10.38 7.65 -5.14
N TYR A 217 -11.58 8.20 -5.05
CA TYR A 217 -11.83 9.51 -4.47
C TYR A 217 -11.82 9.46 -2.94
N ASN A 218 -11.03 10.34 -2.31
CA ASN A 218 -11.05 10.52 -0.87
C ASN A 218 -12.20 11.44 -0.46
N VAL A 219 -13.42 10.89 -0.50
CA VAL A 219 -14.68 11.59 -0.23
C VAL A 219 -15.50 10.80 0.78
N GLN A 220 -16.48 11.45 1.39
CA GLN A 220 -17.48 10.80 2.23
C GLN A 220 -18.85 11.35 1.84
N PRO A 221 -19.78 10.53 1.33
CA PRO A 221 -21.14 10.97 1.07
C PRO A 221 -21.73 11.66 2.31
N GLY A 222 -22.33 12.85 2.11
CA GLY A 222 -22.87 13.69 3.19
C GLY A 222 -21.85 14.59 3.89
N VAL A 223 -20.57 14.62 3.49
CA VAL A 223 -19.53 15.45 4.13
C VAL A 223 -18.79 16.29 3.10
N VAL A 224 -18.60 17.57 3.41
CA VAL A 224 -17.69 18.48 2.70
C VAL A 224 -16.37 18.56 3.47
N ILE A 225 -15.27 18.25 2.79
CA ILE A 225 -13.92 18.22 3.36
C ILE A 225 -13.15 19.48 2.91
N ASN A 226 -12.51 20.14 3.87
CA ASN A 226 -11.43 21.08 3.59
C ASN A 226 -10.12 20.29 3.49
N TYR A 227 -9.64 20.07 2.28
CA TYR A 227 -8.44 19.25 2.06
C TYR A 227 -7.14 19.97 2.46
N ALA A 228 -7.18 21.28 2.66
CA ALA A 228 -6.05 22.07 3.13
C ALA A 228 -5.58 21.62 4.51
N ASP A 229 -6.51 21.34 5.44
CA ASP A 229 -6.21 21.03 6.84
C ASP A 229 -6.94 19.80 7.40
N GLY A 230 -7.84 19.21 6.60
CA GLY A 230 -8.67 18.07 6.96
C GLY A 230 -9.92 18.41 7.75
N THR A 231 -10.19 19.66 8.08
CA THR A 231 -11.46 20.06 8.71
C THR A 231 -12.64 19.70 7.81
N SER A 232 -13.82 19.50 8.40
CA SER A 232 -14.99 19.02 7.66
C SER A 232 -16.29 19.52 8.25
N ARG A 233 -17.34 19.50 7.42
CA ARG A 233 -18.71 19.81 7.82
C ARG A 233 -19.68 18.89 7.08
N GLU A 234 -20.86 18.74 7.64
CA GLU A 234 -21.96 18.08 6.94
C GLU A 234 -22.31 18.85 5.66
N ALA A 235 -22.61 18.10 4.59
CA ALA A 235 -23.17 18.66 3.38
C ALA A 235 -24.61 19.09 3.68
N ARG A 236 -24.93 20.34 3.37
CA ARG A 236 -26.30 20.87 3.48
C ARG A 236 -27.00 20.73 2.14
#